data_AF-M7ZHW4-F1
#
_entry.id   AF-M7ZHW4-F1
#
_cell.length_a   1.000
_cell.length_b   1.000
_cell.length_c   1.000
_cell.angle_alpha   90.00
_cell.angle_beta   90.00
_cell.angle_gamma   90.00
#
_symmetry.space_group_name_H-M   'P 1'
#
loop_
_entity.id
_entity.type
_entity.pdbx_description
1 polymer ?
#
loop_
_entity_poly.entity_id
_entity_poly.type
_entity_poly.pdbx_seq_one_letter_code
_entity_poly.pdbx_strand_id
1 'polypeptide(L)'
;MDVLRGASFPHLVELGICSVEMEHGAVESLVARSPVLEILNIEGCRRELRLRLVSQSLRCVQICSSVVENITMVKAPCLERLILSGRVGRGAFRVRIVDAPKLHTFGFLEPGQVLEVGKTAIMPGIKASTSTMLTTVKILSLNVRFGVRSDVEMVPTFLRCFPNVERLHIMSKRCDQPIGNHLTRKFWEESGPIENVVSRIHTMCLREFRGDTGEVGFLEFFFGSARSLRSAFILMANPLFTPYSTKEADAKGWYGWGSWDGSAQTQSHGILHSDLLEYLEAKEQSFLEAKGLAAGEREIVSVWLNNSNRPDLIELQEERPILE
;
A
#
# COMPACT_ATOMS: atom_id res chain seq x y z
N MET A 1 -4.79 -9.76 -27.72
CA MET A 1 -3.34 -9.82 -27.43
C MET A 1 -2.75 -11.14 -27.96
N ASP A 2 -2.89 -11.42 -29.26
CA ASP A 2 -2.37 -12.69 -29.85
C ASP A 2 -0.85 -12.64 -30.13
N VAL A 3 -0.21 -11.47 -30.04
CA VAL A 3 1.20 -11.24 -30.41
C VAL A 3 2.19 -11.81 -29.39
N LEU A 4 1.75 -12.11 -28.15
CA LEU A 4 2.62 -12.63 -27.09
C LEU A 4 2.52 -14.15 -26.89
N ARG A 5 1.77 -14.88 -27.72
CA ARG A 5 1.75 -16.35 -27.68
C ARG A 5 3.08 -16.91 -28.17
N GLY A 6 4.02 -17.14 -27.25
CA GLY A 6 5.28 -17.85 -27.49
C GLY A 6 6.56 -17.10 -27.16
N ALA A 7 6.51 -15.79 -26.90
CA ALA A 7 7.69 -14.99 -26.56
C ALA A 7 8.13 -15.26 -25.10
N SER A 8 9.35 -15.77 -24.90
CA SER A 8 9.98 -15.93 -23.58
C SER A 8 10.84 -14.72 -23.27
N PHE A 9 10.87 -14.29 -22.00
CA PHE A 9 11.65 -13.14 -21.56
C PHE A 9 12.62 -13.56 -20.44
N PRO A 10 13.66 -14.34 -20.76
CA PRO A 10 14.51 -14.99 -19.76
C PRO A 10 15.34 -14.03 -18.90
N HIS A 11 15.55 -12.79 -19.38
CA HIS A 11 16.37 -11.77 -18.70
C HIS A 11 15.55 -10.60 -18.14
N LEU A 12 14.22 -10.66 -18.24
CA LEU A 12 13.34 -9.59 -17.79
C LEU A 12 13.28 -9.54 -16.26
N VAL A 13 13.80 -8.46 -15.67
CA VAL A 13 13.85 -8.23 -14.22
C VAL A 13 12.69 -7.35 -13.76
N GLU A 14 12.25 -6.41 -14.60
CA GLU A 14 11.19 -5.47 -14.27
C GLU A 14 10.13 -5.39 -15.38
N LEU A 15 8.87 -5.48 -14.99
CA LEU A 15 7.74 -5.39 -15.90
C LEU A 15 6.76 -4.32 -15.42
N GLY A 16 6.58 -3.29 -16.22
CA GLY A 16 5.59 -2.25 -16.05
C GLY A 16 4.45 -2.39 -17.05
N ILE A 17 3.21 -2.32 -16.57
CA ILE A 17 2.01 -2.39 -17.40
C ILE A 17 1.13 -1.19 -17.06
N CYS A 18 0.95 -0.26 -17.99
CA CYS A 18 0.19 0.95 -17.76
C CYS A 18 -0.94 1.12 -18.78
N SER A 19 -2.17 1.31 -18.32
CA SER A 19 -3.33 1.64 -19.16
C SER A 19 -3.66 0.63 -20.27
N VAL A 20 -3.13 -0.59 -20.20
CA VAL A 20 -3.34 -1.63 -21.22
C VAL A 20 -4.65 -2.39 -20.95
N GLU A 21 -5.38 -2.71 -22.01
CA GLU A 21 -6.47 -3.68 -21.93
C GLU A 21 -5.90 -5.10 -22.04
N MET A 22 -5.97 -5.86 -20.94
CA MET A 22 -5.42 -7.21 -20.87
C MET A 22 -6.50 -8.28 -20.90
N GLU A 23 -6.19 -9.39 -21.54
CA GLU A 23 -6.97 -10.62 -21.41
C GLU A 23 -6.72 -11.27 -20.05
N HIS A 24 -7.68 -12.07 -19.58
CA HIS A 24 -7.53 -12.81 -18.34
C HIS A 24 -6.37 -13.81 -18.45
N GLY A 25 -5.51 -13.90 -17.43
CA GLY A 25 -4.33 -14.77 -17.43
C GLY A 25 -3.11 -14.20 -18.16
N ALA A 26 -3.20 -13.03 -18.80
CA ALA A 26 -2.09 -12.47 -19.57
C ALA A 26 -0.91 -12.05 -18.66
N VAL A 27 -1.19 -11.47 -17.48
CA VAL A 27 -0.16 -11.13 -16.49
C VAL A 27 0.51 -12.40 -15.97
N GLU A 28 -0.27 -13.42 -15.62
CA GLU A 28 0.25 -14.70 -15.14
C GLU A 28 1.13 -15.38 -16.19
N SER A 29 0.75 -15.32 -17.47
CA SER A 29 1.56 -15.84 -18.57
C SER A 29 2.88 -15.08 -18.69
N LEU A 30 2.86 -13.75 -18.62
CA LEU A 30 4.07 -12.93 -18.65
C LEU A 30 5.01 -13.25 -17.49
N VAL A 31 4.48 -13.33 -16.27
CA VAL A 31 5.25 -13.69 -15.08
C VAL A 31 5.83 -15.11 -15.20
N ALA A 32 5.05 -16.08 -15.68
CA ALA A 32 5.51 -17.46 -15.85
C ALA A 32 6.63 -17.61 -16.89
N ARG A 33 6.71 -16.70 -17.86
CA ARG A 33 7.72 -16.68 -18.93
C ARG A 33 8.92 -15.78 -18.62
N SER A 34 8.94 -15.19 -17.43
CA SER A 34 9.98 -14.25 -16.99
C SER A 34 10.59 -14.78 -15.68
N PRO A 35 11.45 -15.83 -15.75
CA PRO A 35 11.92 -16.55 -14.56
C PRO A 35 12.75 -15.69 -13.60
N VAL A 36 13.35 -14.59 -14.07
CA VAL A 36 14.17 -13.67 -13.27
C VAL A 36 13.43 -12.38 -12.88
N LEU A 37 12.12 -12.29 -13.13
CA LEU A 37 11.32 -11.10 -12.85
C LEU A 37 11.23 -10.80 -11.35
N GLU A 38 11.83 -9.69 -10.93
CA GLU A 38 11.84 -9.23 -9.55
C GLU A 38 10.73 -8.21 -9.26
N ILE A 39 10.38 -7.36 -10.22
CA ILE A 39 9.44 -6.24 -10.03
C ILE A 39 8.31 -6.32 -11.04
N LEU A 40 7.07 -6.30 -10.53
CA LEU A 40 5.86 -6.19 -11.33
C LEU A 40 5.09 -4.93 -10.91
N ASN A 41 4.94 -3.98 -11.83
CA ASN A 41 4.13 -2.79 -11.64
C ASN A 41 2.94 -2.81 -12.61
N ILE A 42 1.73 -2.63 -12.10
CA ILE A 42 0.50 -2.55 -12.89
C ILE A 42 -0.22 -1.26 -12.52
N GLU A 43 -0.45 -0.40 -13.50
CA GLU A 43 -1.08 0.89 -13.33
C GLU A 43 -2.25 1.09 -14.30
N GLY A 44 -3.36 1.65 -13.79
CA GLY A 44 -4.43 2.17 -14.64
C GLY A 44 -5.13 1.10 -15.51
N CYS A 45 -5.10 -0.17 -15.11
CA CYS A 45 -5.73 -1.23 -15.89
C CYS A 45 -7.26 -1.00 -15.92
N ARG A 46 -7.80 -0.89 -17.13
CA ARG A 46 -9.22 -0.55 -17.36
C ARG A 46 -10.17 -1.72 -17.09
N ARG A 47 -9.66 -2.95 -17.17
CA ARG A 47 -10.43 -4.17 -16.85
C ARG A 47 -10.19 -4.58 -15.41
N GLU A 48 -11.19 -5.23 -14.85
CA GLU A 48 -11.12 -5.80 -13.52
C GLU A 48 -10.07 -6.93 -13.46
N LEU A 49 -9.07 -6.76 -12.59
CA LEU A 49 -7.94 -7.67 -12.45
C LEU A 49 -8.30 -8.84 -11.51
N ARG A 50 -8.00 -10.05 -11.99
CA ARG A 50 -8.05 -11.32 -11.23
C ARG A 50 -6.71 -12.01 -11.39
N LEU A 51 -5.85 -11.90 -10.39
CA LEU A 51 -4.46 -12.32 -10.50
C LEU A 51 -4.17 -13.53 -9.61
N ARG A 52 -3.54 -14.56 -10.19
CA ARG A 52 -3.01 -15.69 -9.46
C ARG A 52 -1.51 -15.84 -9.71
N LEU A 53 -0.69 -15.18 -8.89
CA LEU A 53 0.75 -15.13 -9.11
C LEU A 53 1.47 -16.33 -8.47
N VAL A 54 2.34 -16.94 -9.28
CA VAL A 54 3.33 -17.95 -8.91
C VAL A 54 4.65 -17.48 -9.50
N SER A 55 5.62 -17.15 -8.66
CA SER A 55 6.96 -16.74 -9.12
C SER A 55 8.00 -17.07 -8.06
N GLN A 56 9.18 -17.52 -8.49
CA GLN A 56 10.30 -17.80 -7.59
C GLN A 56 11.22 -16.58 -7.40
N SER A 57 11.07 -15.55 -8.23
CA SER A 57 11.96 -14.38 -8.30
C SER A 57 11.28 -13.09 -7.89
N LEU A 58 9.94 -12.98 -7.97
CA LEU A 58 9.24 -11.74 -7.65
C LEU A 58 9.52 -11.30 -6.20
N ARG A 59 10.01 -10.07 -6.07
CA ARG A 59 10.32 -9.38 -4.81
C ARG A 59 9.35 -8.24 -4.56
N CYS A 60 8.87 -7.57 -5.60
CA CYS A 60 7.94 -6.45 -5.49
C CYS A 60 6.76 -6.62 -6.44
N VAL A 61 5.54 -6.46 -5.91
CA VAL A 61 4.32 -6.35 -6.71
C VAL A 61 3.60 -5.07 -6.32
N GLN A 62 3.42 -4.18 -7.28
CA GLN A 62 2.70 -2.93 -7.13
C GLN A 62 1.53 -2.90 -8.10
N ILE A 63 0.34 -2.62 -7.57
CA ILE A 63 -0.87 -2.41 -8.37
C ILE A 63 -1.50 -1.11 -7.94
N CYS A 64 -1.50 -0.13 -8.84
CA CYS A 64 -2.01 1.21 -8.61
C CYS A 64 -3.12 1.55 -9.61
N SER A 65 -4.06 2.40 -9.18
CA SER A 65 -5.08 3.01 -10.05
C SER A 65 -5.90 2.01 -10.89
N SER A 66 -5.96 0.75 -10.47
CA SER A 66 -6.60 -0.35 -11.20
C SER A 66 -7.77 -0.92 -10.38
N VAL A 67 -8.79 -1.44 -11.05
CA VAL A 67 -9.88 -2.18 -10.38
C VAL A 67 -9.41 -3.62 -10.19
N VAL A 68 -9.28 -4.06 -8.94
CA VAL A 68 -8.83 -5.43 -8.63
C VAL A 68 -9.96 -6.15 -7.91
N GLU A 69 -10.36 -7.32 -8.43
CA GLU A 69 -11.37 -8.18 -7.79
C GLU A 69 -10.71 -9.15 -6.84
N ASN A 70 -9.65 -9.82 -7.29
CA ASN A 70 -8.86 -10.69 -6.44
C ASN A 70 -7.40 -10.75 -6.87
N ILE A 71 -6.54 -10.93 -5.88
CA ILE A 71 -5.13 -11.23 -6.04
C ILE A 71 -4.75 -12.36 -5.09
N THR A 72 -4.19 -13.44 -5.63
CA THR A 72 -3.74 -14.59 -4.87
C THR A 72 -2.25 -14.82 -5.07
N MET A 73 -1.47 -14.65 -4.00
CA MET A 73 -0.06 -15.05 -3.94
C MET A 73 0.00 -16.53 -3.59
N VAL A 74 0.14 -17.39 -4.59
CA VAL A 74 0.09 -18.85 -4.40
C VAL A 74 1.42 -19.39 -3.86
N LYS A 75 2.52 -19.02 -4.51
CA LYS A 75 3.88 -19.39 -4.11
C LYS A 75 4.85 -18.31 -4.59
N ALA A 76 5.27 -17.46 -3.65
CA ALA A 76 6.15 -16.32 -3.90
C ALA A 76 7.22 -16.22 -2.78
N PRO A 77 8.20 -17.16 -2.75
CA PRO A 77 9.17 -17.28 -1.65
C PRO A 77 10.11 -16.07 -1.52
N CYS A 78 10.26 -15.28 -2.60
CA CYS A 78 11.09 -14.09 -2.62
C CYS A 78 10.32 -12.78 -2.44
N LEU A 79 8.98 -12.84 -2.33
CA LEU A 79 8.16 -11.64 -2.27
C LEU A 79 8.43 -10.87 -0.99
N GLU A 80 8.94 -9.67 -1.14
CA GLU A 80 9.33 -8.76 -0.07
C GLU A 80 8.27 -7.68 0.14
N ARG A 81 7.64 -7.21 -0.95
CA ARG A 81 6.74 -6.07 -0.95
C ARG A 81 5.49 -6.33 -1.79
N LEU A 82 4.33 -6.07 -1.21
CA LEU A 82 3.03 -6.09 -1.88
C LEU A 82 2.33 -4.74 -1.64
N ILE A 83 2.08 -3.97 -2.70
CA ILE A 83 1.52 -2.61 -2.62
C ILE A 83 0.26 -2.57 -3.49
N LEU A 84 -0.89 -2.34 -2.86
CA LEU A 84 -2.20 -2.44 -3.51
C LEU A 84 -2.98 -1.13 -3.38
N SER A 85 -2.64 -0.13 -4.19
CA SER A 85 -3.35 1.16 -4.25
C SER A 85 -4.39 1.14 -5.38
N GLY A 86 -5.29 0.16 -5.32
CA GLY A 86 -6.36 -0.03 -6.31
C GLY A 86 -7.66 0.70 -5.93
N ARG A 87 -8.57 0.82 -6.90
CA ARG A 87 -9.97 1.15 -6.59
C ARG A 87 -10.70 -0.14 -6.25
N VAL A 88 -11.50 -0.14 -5.18
CA VAL A 88 -12.42 -1.25 -4.91
C VAL A 88 -13.47 -1.26 -6.03
N GLY A 89 -13.59 -2.38 -6.73
CA GLY A 89 -14.61 -2.58 -7.75
C GLY A 89 -16.03 -2.64 -7.18
N ARG A 90 -17.01 -3.09 -7.99
CA ARG A 90 -18.38 -3.29 -7.50
C ARG A 90 -18.51 -4.47 -6.51
N GLY A 91 -17.47 -5.29 -6.37
CA GLY A 91 -17.39 -6.43 -5.44
C GLY A 91 -16.32 -6.27 -4.36
N ALA A 92 -16.32 -7.19 -3.39
CA ALA A 92 -15.32 -7.23 -2.32
C ALA A 92 -13.95 -7.64 -2.89
N PHE A 93 -13.01 -6.70 -2.94
CA PHE A 93 -11.64 -6.98 -3.34
C PHE A 93 -10.99 -7.95 -2.34
N ARG A 94 -10.50 -9.08 -2.84
CA ARG A 94 -9.88 -10.14 -2.06
C ARG A 94 -8.39 -10.21 -2.26
N VAL A 95 -7.64 -10.10 -1.17
CA VAL A 95 -6.19 -10.32 -1.16
C VAL A 95 -5.92 -11.62 -0.43
N ARG A 96 -5.38 -12.62 -1.13
CA ARG A 96 -5.07 -13.93 -0.56
C ARG A 96 -3.57 -14.18 -0.57
N ILE A 97 -2.99 -14.39 0.61
CA ILE A 97 -1.59 -14.73 0.78
C ILE A 97 -1.51 -16.19 1.23
N VAL A 98 -1.04 -17.07 0.36
CA VAL A 98 -0.88 -18.51 0.65
C VAL A 98 0.54 -18.80 1.14
N ASP A 99 1.55 -18.38 0.38
CA ASP A 99 2.96 -18.62 0.69
C ASP A 99 3.84 -17.45 0.20
N ALA A 100 4.21 -16.58 1.14
CA ALA A 100 5.08 -15.41 0.93
C ALA A 100 5.93 -15.11 2.20
N PRO A 101 6.86 -16.00 2.57
CA PRO A 101 7.58 -15.96 3.85
C PRO A 101 8.54 -14.78 4.02
N LYS A 102 8.89 -14.07 2.95
CA LYS A 102 9.75 -12.87 3.00
C LYS A 102 8.95 -11.56 2.98
N LEU A 103 7.62 -11.63 2.97
CA LEU A 103 6.77 -10.45 2.85
C LEU A 103 6.94 -9.59 4.10
N HIS A 104 7.62 -8.46 3.94
CA HIS A 104 7.94 -7.55 5.04
C HIS A 104 7.22 -6.20 4.91
N THR A 105 6.81 -5.84 3.68
CA THR A 105 6.02 -4.65 3.39
C THR A 105 4.68 -5.04 2.80
N PHE A 106 3.60 -4.56 3.41
CA PHE A 106 2.26 -4.70 2.85
C PHE A 106 1.55 -3.35 2.86
N GLY A 107 1.25 -2.83 1.68
CA GLY A 107 0.80 -1.46 1.48
C GLY A 107 -0.62 -1.32 0.95
N PHE A 108 -1.28 -0.27 1.42
CA PHE A 108 -2.56 0.30 0.98
C PHE A 108 -3.76 -0.64 1.13
N LEU A 109 -3.72 -1.49 2.17
CA LEU A 109 -4.86 -2.31 2.55
C LEU A 109 -6.00 -1.40 3.01
N GLU A 110 -7.19 -1.61 2.44
CA GLU A 110 -8.38 -0.84 2.81
C GLU A 110 -9.31 -1.70 3.66
N PRO A 111 -9.92 -1.13 4.71
CA PRO A 111 -10.90 -1.82 5.55
C PRO A 111 -12.08 -2.50 4.84
N GLY A 112 -12.44 -2.06 3.63
CA GLY A 112 -13.46 -2.71 2.79
C GLY A 112 -12.98 -3.95 2.03
N GLN A 113 -11.69 -4.27 2.11
CA GLN A 113 -11.06 -5.40 1.43
C GLN A 113 -11.04 -6.63 2.33
N VAL A 114 -11.20 -7.81 1.74
CA VAL A 114 -11.11 -9.08 2.46
C VAL A 114 -9.69 -9.61 2.31
N LEU A 115 -8.93 -9.55 3.40
CA LEU A 115 -7.63 -10.20 3.49
C LEU A 115 -7.82 -11.67 3.89
N GLU A 116 -7.30 -12.58 3.09
CA GLU A 116 -7.25 -14.02 3.38
C GLU A 116 -5.80 -14.44 3.61
N VAL A 117 -5.53 -15.06 4.76
CA VAL A 117 -4.23 -15.67 5.06
C VAL A 117 -4.43 -17.19 5.08
N GLY A 118 -3.78 -17.87 4.15
CA GLY A 118 -3.97 -19.31 3.92
C GLY A 118 -5.41 -19.65 3.48
N LYS A 119 -6.22 -20.21 4.39
CA LYS A 119 -7.63 -20.59 4.17
C LYS A 119 -8.63 -19.75 4.98
N THR A 120 -8.14 -18.76 5.73
CA THR A 120 -8.98 -17.99 6.67
C THR A 120 -9.10 -16.55 6.21
N ALA A 121 -10.34 -16.06 6.15
CA ALA A 121 -10.63 -14.64 5.93
C ALA A 121 -10.51 -13.86 7.24
N ILE A 122 -9.85 -12.71 7.18
CA ILE A 122 -9.76 -11.74 8.27
C ILE A 122 -11.04 -10.91 8.29
N MET A 123 -11.79 -10.98 9.38
CA MET A 123 -13.06 -10.25 9.57
C MET A 123 -13.10 -9.59 10.94
N PRO A 124 -13.87 -8.49 11.13
CA PRO A 124 -14.00 -7.86 12.43
C PRO A 124 -14.50 -8.85 13.49
N GLY A 125 -13.96 -8.77 14.70
CA GLY A 125 -14.38 -9.61 15.82
C GLY A 125 -13.84 -11.05 15.80
N ILE A 126 -13.22 -11.50 14.70
CA ILE A 126 -12.48 -12.76 14.69
C ILE A 126 -11.11 -12.54 15.35
N LYS A 127 -10.85 -13.28 16.43
CA LYS A 127 -9.51 -13.30 17.03
C LYS A 127 -8.53 -13.90 16.04
N ALA A 128 -7.48 -13.15 15.70
CA ALA A 128 -6.38 -13.67 14.89
C ALA A 128 -5.76 -14.90 15.59
N SER A 129 -5.79 -16.05 14.91
CA SER A 129 -5.02 -17.22 15.33
C SER A 129 -3.58 -17.07 14.84
N THR A 130 -2.63 -17.78 15.46
CA THR A 130 -1.22 -17.79 15.04
C THR A 130 -1.04 -18.15 13.56
N SER A 131 -1.90 -19.01 13.01
CA SER A 131 -1.91 -19.41 11.60
C SER A 131 -2.42 -18.32 10.64
N THR A 132 -3.04 -17.26 11.14
CA THR A 132 -3.57 -16.14 10.36
C THR A 132 -2.75 -14.86 10.48
N MET A 133 -1.71 -14.88 11.33
CA MET A 133 -0.83 -13.75 11.54
C MET A 133 0.27 -13.72 10.48
N LEU A 134 0.47 -12.56 9.88
CA LEU A 134 1.59 -12.28 8.98
C LEU A 134 2.72 -11.64 9.77
N THR A 135 3.42 -12.49 10.55
CA THR A 135 4.48 -12.08 11.49
C THR A 135 5.72 -11.51 10.79
N THR A 136 5.88 -11.71 9.49
CA THR A 136 7.03 -11.23 8.72
C THR A 136 6.90 -9.74 8.36
N VAL A 137 5.66 -9.20 8.38
CA VAL A 137 5.37 -7.82 7.99
C VAL A 137 5.81 -6.85 9.08
N LYS A 138 6.71 -5.94 8.71
CA LYS A 138 7.25 -4.86 9.55
C LYS A 138 6.71 -3.50 9.16
N ILE A 139 6.29 -3.35 7.91
CA ILE A 139 5.81 -2.08 7.35
C ILE A 139 4.40 -2.31 6.83
N LEU A 140 3.43 -1.63 7.45
CA LEU A 140 2.03 -1.71 7.08
C LEU A 140 1.55 -0.35 6.60
N SER A 141 0.89 -0.31 5.44
CA SER A 141 0.18 0.89 5.00
C SER A 141 -1.32 0.62 4.86
N LEU A 142 -2.15 1.52 5.40
CA LEU A 142 -3.61 1.43 5.38
C LEU A 142 -4.23 2.65 4.69
N ASN A 143 -5.30 2.44 3.92
CA ASN A 143 -6.18 3.53 3.49
C ASN A 143 -7.43 3.50 4.35
N VAL A 144 -7.70 4.56 5.11
CA VAL A 144 -8.79 4.57 6.08
C VAL A 144 -9.71 5.74 5.81
N ARG A 145 -11.02 5.47 5.70
CA ARG A 145 -12.05 6.52 5.78
C ARG A 145 -12.47 6.66 7.24
N PHE A 146 -11.88 7.61 7.95
CA PHE A 146 -12.16 7.82 9.38
C PHE A 146 -13.61 8.25 9.65
N GLY A 147 -14.35 8.73 8.65
CA GLY A 147 -15.79 9.02 8.75
C GLY A 147 -16.71 7.80 8.54
N VAL A 148 -16.18 6.62 8.22
CA VAL A 148 -16.95 5.39 7.97
C VAL A 148 -16.72 4.40 9.11
N ARG A 149 -17.76 4.14 9.90
CA ARG A 149 -17.68 3.27 11.09
C ARG A 149 -17.14 1.87 10.78
N SER A 150 -17.64 1.22 9.73
CA SER A 150 -17.20 -0.12 9.34
C SER A 150 -15.71 -0.16 8.96
N ASP A 151 -15.19 0.92 8.38
CA ASP A 151 -13.77 1.00 8.01
C ASP A 151 -12.90 1.09 9.27
N VAL A 152 -13.32 1.94 10.21
CA VAL A 152 -12.62 2.19 11.46
C VAL A 152 -12.66 0.96 12.39
N GLU A 153 -13.76 0.21 12.45
CA GLU A 153 -13.88 -1.05 13.19
C GLU A 153 -12.92 -2.15 12.69
N MET A 154 -12.49 -2.07 11.42
CA MET A 154 -11.58 -3.04 10.80
C MET A 154 -10.10 -2.75 11.08
N VAL A 155 -9.73 -1.49 11.36
CA VAL A 155 -8.33 -1.10 11.61
C VAL A 155 -7.69 -1.91 12.76
N PRO A 156 -8.33 -2.08 13.95
CA PRO A 156 -7.77 -2.91 15.01
C PRO A 156 -7.59 -4.38 14.59
N THR A 157 -8.49 -4.89 13.75
CA THR A 157 -8.41 -6.27 13.23
C THR A 157 -7.18 -6.43 12.35
N PHE A 158 -6.93 -5.51 11.42
CA PHE A 158 -5.71 -5.51 10.62
C PHE A 158 -4.47 -5.37 11.46
N LEU A 159 -4.40 -4.42 12.39
CA LEU A 159 -3.23 -4.27 13.25
C LEU A 159 -2.92 -5.56 14.03
N ARG A 160 -3.93 -6.28 14.53
CA ARG A 160 -3.71 -7.58 15.20
C ARG A 160 -3.22 -8.69 14.28
N CYS A 161 -3.52 -8.64 12.98
CA CYS A 161 -3.02 -9.61 11.99
C CYS A 161 -1.54 -9.44 11.68
N PHE A 162 -0.96 -8.28 11.98
CA PHE A 162 0.44 -7.96 11.73
C PHE A 162 1.17 -7.64 13.05
N PRO A 163 1.42 -8.64 13.90
CA PRO A 163 1.91 -8.42 15.26
C PRO A 163 3.31 -7.82 15.33
N ASN A 164 4.11 -7.85 14.25
CA ASN A 164 5.50 -7.36 14.23
C ASN A 164 5.68 -6.03 13.48
N VAL A 165 4.61 -5.25 13.27
CA VAL A 165 4.70 -3.95 12.60
C VAL A 165 5.53 -2.98 13.44
N GLU A 166 6.54 -2.41 12.79
CA GLU A 166 7.48 -1.41 13.31
C GLU A 166 7.17 -0.02 12.74
N ARG A 167 6.64 0.02 11.50
CA ARG A 167 6.28 1.25 10.79
C ARG A 167 4.86 1.19 10.25
N LEU A 168 4.04 2.15 10.66
CA LEU A 168 2.65 2.28 10.25
C LEU A 168 2.46 3.53 9.38
N HIS A 169 1.96 3.35 8.18
CA HIS A 169 1.56 4.42 7.28
C HIS A 169 0.04 4.40 7.11
N ILE A 170 -0.60 5.56 7.22
CA ILE A 170 -2.04 5.70 7.05
C ILE A 170 -2.28 6.81 6.05
N MET A 171 -3.09 6.53 5.05
CA MET A 171 -3.66 7.53 4.15
C MET A 171 -5.10 7.77 4.55
N SER A 172 -5.43 8.99 4.96
CA SER A 172 -6.81 9.37 5.26
C SER A 172 -7.59 9.66 3.98
N LYS A 173 -8.60 8.84 3.70
CA LYS A 173 -9.49 9.03 2.55
C LYS A 173 -10.69 9.88 2.93
N ARG A 174 -11.07 10.80 2.04
CA ARG A 174 -12.28 11.61 2.18
C ARG A 174 -13.52 10.71 2.25
N CYS A 175 -14.46 11.09 3.12
CA CYS A 175 -15.79 10.51 3.19
C CYS A 175 -16.82 11.56 2.78
N ASP A 176 -17.65 11.26 1.79
CA ASP A 176 -18.68 12.18 1.31
C ASP A 176 -19.90 12.22 2.25
N GLN A 177 -20.04 11.23 3.13
CA GLN A 177 -21.15 11.08 4.08
C GLN A 177 -20.63 10.60 5.46
N PRO A 178 -19.97 11.47 6.24
CA PRO A 178 -19.46 11.10 7.55
C PRO A 178 -20.61 10.76 8.52
N ILE A 179 -20.51 9.61 9.19
CA ILE A 179 -21.50 9.17 10.19
C ILE A 179 -21.18 9.83 11.54
N GLY A 180 -21.44 11.14 11.66
CA GLY A 180 -21.49 11.89 12.92
C GLY A 180 -20.25 11.83 13.85
N ASN A 181 -20.35 12.49 15.00
CA ASN A 181 -19.22 12.82 15.88
C ASN A 181 -18.84 11.72 16.89
N HIS A 182 -19.10 10.45 16.60
CA HIS A 182 -19.03 9.36 17.60
C HIS A 182 -17.73 8.56 17.61
N LEU A 183 -16.84 8.76 16.63
CA LEU A 183 -15.56 8.03 16.49
C LEU A 183 -14.44 8.70 17.31
N THR A 184 -14.72 8.91 18.59
CA THR A 184 -13.78 9.54 19.55
C THR A 184 -12.77 8.54 20.11
N ARG A 185 -11.80 8.98 20.90
CA ARG A 185 -10.83 8.11 21.59
C ARG A 185 -11.47 6.88 22.28
N LYS A 186 -12.63 7.05 22.94
CA LYS A 186 -13.33 5.96 23.64
C LYS A 186 -13.68 4.78 22.74
N PHE A 187 -14.08 5.06 21.49
CA PHE A 187 -14.38 4.01 20.51
C PHE A 187 -13.15 3.11 20.26
N TRP A 188 -11.96 3.72 20.17
CA TRP A 188 -10.73 2.96 19.95
C TRP A 188 -10.30 2.19 21.19
N GLU A 189 -10.53 2.74 22.39
CA GLU A 189 -10.24 2.08 23.66
C GLU A 189 -11.11 0.83 23.89
N GLU A 190 -12.34 0.80 23.37
CA GLU A 190 -13.22 -0.40 23.42
C GLU A 190 -12.62 -1.62 22.70
N SER A 191 -11.70 -1.39 21.76
CA SER A 191 -10.96 -2.48 21.11
C SER A 191 -9.93 -3.15 22.03
N GLY A 192 -9.62 -2.55 23.18
CA GLY A 192 -8.55 -3.01 24.07
C GLY A 192 -7.15 -2.81 23.47
N PRO A 193 -6.10 -3.21 24.22
CA PRO A 193 -4.72 -2.98 23.82
C PRO A 193 -4.35 -3.78 22.56
N ILE A 194 -3.66 -3.12 21.64
CA ILE A 194 -3.12 -3.72 20.42
C ILE A 194 -1.60 -3.80 20.57
N GLU A 195 -1.05 -5.01 20.63
CA GLU A 195 0.35 -5.24 21.02
C GLU A 195 1.35 -4.44 20.17
N ASN A 196 1.22 -4.47 18.85
CA ASN A 196 2.16 -3.74 17.98
C ASN A 196 2.10 -2.23 18.16
N VAL A 197 0.91 -1.65 18.37
CA VAL A 197 0.74 -0.23 18.72
C VAL A 197 1.44 0.06 20.04
N VAL A 198 1.21 -0.77 21.07
CA VAL A 198 1.75 -0.52 22.41
C VAL A 198 3.27 -0.62 22.45
N SER A 199 3.89 -1.63 21.84
CA SER A 199 5.29 -1.98 22.11
C SER A 199 6.22 -2.03 20.89
N ARG A 200 5.73 -1.93 19.65
CA ARG A 200 6.56 -2.21 18.46
C ARG A 200 6.63 -1.07 17.45
N ILE A 201 5.52 -0.38 17.22
CA ILE A 201 5.50 0.71 16.26
C ILE A 201 6.34 1.87 16.81
N HIS A 202 7.46 2.12 16.14
CA HIS A 202 8.36 3.23 16.48
C HIS A 202 8.24 4.40 15.50
N THR A 203 7.60 4.19 14.34
CA THR A 203 7.34 5.24 13.36
C THR A 203 5.91 5.17 12.86
N MET A 204 5.21 6.31 12.92
CA MET A 204 3.87 6.46 12.37
C MET A 204 3.84 7.63 11.37
N CYS A 205 3.12 7.44 10.26
CA CYS A 205 2.86 8.47 9.27
C CYS A 205 1.37 8.51 8.97
N LEU A 206 0.72 9.65 9.17
CA LEU A 206 -0.65 9.92 8.77
C LEU A 206 -0.64 10.99 7.68
N ARG A 207 -1.14 10.63 6.49
CA ARG A 207 -1.24 11.51 5.32
C ARG A 207 -2.67 11.91 5.08
N GLU A 208 -2.83 13.02 4.37
CA GLU A 208 -4.14 13.57 4.02
C GLU A 208 -4.98 13.90 5.26
N PHE A 209 -4.35 14.31 6.36
CA PHE A 209 -5.05 14.65 7.61
C PHE A 209 -5.88 15.93 7.44
N ARG A 210 -7.16 15.87 7.82
CA ARG A 210 -8.12 16.97 7.67
C ARG A 210 -8.57 17.56 9.01
N GLY A 211 -8.23 16.90 10.12
CA GLY A 211 -8.66 17.30 11.47
C GLY A 211 -10.13 16.99 11.73
N ASP A 212 -10.66 15.94 11.11
CA ASP A 212 -11.99 15.45 11.48
C ASP A 212 -11.96 14.70 12.84
N THR A 213 -13.12 14.53 13.45
CA THR A 213 -13.21 13.93 14.79
C THR A 213 -12.72 12.48 14.84
N GLY A 214 -12.85 11.73 13.74
CA GLY A 214 -12.42 10.33 13.67
C GLY A 214 -10.90 10.22 13.56
N GLU A 215 -10.28 11.06 12.75
CA GLU A 215 -8.83 11.18 12.63
C GLU A 215 -8.20 11.62 13.95
N VAL A 216 -8.76 12.65 14.60
CA VAL A 216 -8.28 13.13 15.90
C VAL A 216 -8.45 12.07 16.97
N GLY A 217 -9.61 11.40 17.03
CA GLY A 217 -9.85 10.31 17.97
C GLY A 217 -8.89 9.14 17.81
N PHE A 218 -8.50 8.82 16.57
CA PHE A 218 -7.47 7.82 16.30
C PHE A 218 -6.09 8.26 16.80
N LEU A 219 -5.68 9.51 16.53
CA LEU A 219 -4.40 10.04 17.00
C LEU A 219 -4.32 10.06 18.53
N GLU A 220 -5.36 10.52 19.21
CA GLU A 220 -5.45 10.51 20.68
C GLU A 220 -5.28 9.10 21.25
N PHE A 221 -5.96 8.11 20.68
CA PHE A 221 -5.80 6.71 21.06
C PHE A 221 -4.39 6.20 20.79
N PHE A 222 -3.87 6.47 19.59
CA PHE A 222 -2.58 5.95 19.15
C PHE A 222 -1.44 6.50 20.00
N PHE A 223 -1.37 7.82 20.19
CA PHE A 223 -0.35 8.44 21.03
C PHE A 223 -0.52 8.10 22.51
N GLY A 224 -1.76 7.97 23.00
CA GLY A 224 -2.02 7.50 24.36
C GLY A 224 -1.59 6.05 24.61
N SER A 225 -1.48 5.23 23.55
CA SER A 225 -1.16 3.80 23.64
C SER A 225 0.28 3.46 23.27
N ALA A 226 0.90 4.19 22.34
CA ALA A 226 2.14 3.81 21.69
C ALA A 226 3.39 4.17 22.51
N ARG A 227 3.89 3.21 23.29
CA ARG A 227 5.05 3.41 24.20
C ARG A 227 6.40 3.38 23.51
N SER A 228 6.48 2.74 22.34
CA SER A 228 7.73 2.62 21.57
C SER A 228 7.87 3.66 20.47
N LEU A 229 6.91 4.58 20.34
CA LEU A 229 6.88 5.58 19.29
C LEU A 229 8.03 6.57 19.43
N ARG A 230 8.85 6.71 18.37
CA ARG A 230 9.98 7.64 18.31
C ARG A 230 9.75 8.79 17.34
N SER A 231 8.99 8.55 16.28
CA SER A 231 8.72 9.54 15.25
C SER A 231 7.29 9.43 14.76
N ALA A 232 6.62 10.57 14.66
CA ALA A 232 5.29 10.71 14.07
C ALA A 232 5.32 11.82 13.02
N PHE A 233 4.80 11.49 11.83
CA PHE A 233 4.68 12.43 10.71
C PHE A 233 3.19 12.61 10.41
N ILE A 234 2.67 13.81 10.66
CA ILE A 234 1.29 14.17 10.30
C ILE A 234 1.38 15.14 9.14
N LEU A 235 0.94 14.67 7.96
CA LEU A 235 0.93 15.44 6.73
C LEU A 235 -0.51 15.87 6.45
N MET A 236 -0.71 17.18 6.45
CA MET A 236 -2.00 17.80 6.20
C MET A 236 -2.46 17.50 4.77
N ALA A 237 -3.76 17.29 4.60
CA ALA A 237 -4.35 17.32 3.26
C ALA A 237 -4.11 18.69 2.62
N ASN A 238 -4.01 18.70 1.28
CA ASN A 238 -3.81 19.94 0.54
C ASN A 238 -4.91 20.96 0.90
N PRO A 239 -4.55 22.19 1.33
CA PRO A 239 -5.51 23.21 1.77
C PRO A 239 -6.58 23.56 0.73
N LEU A 240 -6.26 23.40 -0.56
CA LEU A 240 -7.20 23.61 -1.66
C LEU A 240 -8.38 22.61 -1.65
N PHE A 241 -8.26 21.51 -0.90
CA PHE A 241 -9.25 20.45 -0.79
C PHE A 241 -9.75 20.22 0.65
N THR A 242 -9.46 21.13 1.59
CA THR A 242 -9.95 21.10 2.97
C THR A 242 -10.82 22.31 3.31
N PRO A 243 -11.94 22.16 4.05
CA PRO A 243 -12.78 23.29 4.47
C PRO A 243 -12.20 24.12 5.62
N TYR A 244 -11.08 23.72 6.21
CA TYR A 244 -10.43 24.39 7.35
C TYR A 244 -9.14 25.10 6.93
N SER A 245 -8.75 26.11 7.71
CA SER A 245 -7.44 26.74 7.54
C SER A 245 -6.32 25.82 8.05
N THR A 246 -5.12 25.92 7.45
CA THR A 246 -3.93 25.16 7.89
C THR A 246 -3.67 25.33 9.40
N LYS A 247 -3.96 26.52 9.96
CA LYS A 247 -3.80 26.82 11.40
C LYS A 247 -4.78 26.04 12.29
N GLU A 248 -6.03 25.87 11.88
CA GLU A 248 -7.02 25.10 12.65
C GLU A 248 -6.69 23.60 12.62
N ALA A 249 -6.24 23.13 11.47
CA ALA A 249 -5.90 21.75 11.27
C ALA A 249 -4.58 21.38 11.99
N ASP A 250 -3.59 22.29 12.00
CA ASP A 250 -2.42 22.21 12.87
C ASP A 250 -2.86 22.15 14.34
N ALA A 251 -3.65 23.12 14.83
CA ALA A 251 -4.09 23.15 16.23
C ALA A 251 -4.73 21.82 16.68
N LYS A 252 -5.57 21.19 15.84
CA LYS A 252 -6.18 19.89 16.12
C LYS A 252 -5.18 18.73 16.15
N GLY A 253 -4.17 18.73 15.28
CA GLY A 253 -3.05 17.77 15.34
C GLY A 253 -2.28 17.88 16.67
N TRP A 254 -2.08 19.11 17.15
CA TRP A 254 -1.43 19.38 18.44
C TRP A 254 -2.32 19.05 19.66
N TYR A 255 -3.65 19.16 19.58
CA TYR A 255 -4.53 18.76 20.69
C TYR A 255 -4.46 17.25 20.98
N GLY A 256 -4.33 16.41 19.95
CA GLY A 256 -4.08 14.98 20.12
C GLY A 256 -2.70 14.64 20.72
N TRP A 257 -1.77 15.61 20.75
CA TRP A 257 -0.39 15.45 21.24
C TRP A 257 -0.19 15.70 22.73
N GLY A 258 -1.16 16.26 23.46
CA GLY A 258 -0.97 16.77 24.83
C GLY A 258 -0.43 15.78 25.88
N SER A 259 -0.14 14.53 25.51
CA SER A 259 0.36 13.44 26.35
C SER A 259 1.73 12.86 25.93
N TRP A 260 2.37 13.29 24.83
CA TRP A 260 3.59 12.66 24.29
C TRP A 260 4.82 13.60 24.38
N ASP A 261 5.96 13.08 24.84
CA ASP A 261 7.20 13.81 25.17
C ASP A 261 8.31 13.73 24.10
N GLY A 262 8.03 13.12 22.94
CA GLY A 262 8.99 12.91 21.86
C GLY A 262 9.05 14.01 20.79
N SER A 263 9.97 13.89 19.83
CA SER A 263 10.11 14.82 18.70
C SER A 263 9.08 14.52 17.60
N ALA A 264 8.07 15.39 17.44
CA ALA A 264 7.14 15.35 16.31
C ALA A 264 7.53 16.38 15.24
N GLN A 265 7.41 16.02 13.97
CA GLN A 265 7.53 16.97 12.85
C GLN A 265 6.19 17.05 12.13
N THR A 266 5.54 18.22 12.19
CA THR A 266 4.43 18.58 11.31
C THR A 266 4.98 19.31 10.10
N GLN A 267 4.66 18.83 8.90
CA GLN A 267 4.99 19.51 7.66
C GLN A 267 3.70 19.77 6.88
N SER A 268 3.36 21.04 6.72
CA SER A 268 2.26 21.54 5.90
C SER A 268 2.78 21.85 4.49
N HIS A 269 3.14 20.82 3.73
CA HIS A 269 3.36 20.99 2.30
C HIS A 269 2.13 20.49 1.55
N GLY A 270 1.48 21.37 0.78
CA GLY A 270 0.51 20.97 -0.22
C GLY A 270 1.26 20.29 -1.36
N ILE A 271 1.35 18.97 -1.31
CA ILE A 271 2.00 18.17 -2.35
C ILE A 271 0.90 17.44 -3.13
N LEU A 272 0.92 17.54 -4.46
CA LEU A 272 0.01 16.77 -5.30
C LEU A 272 0.36 15.28 -5.18
N HIS A 273 -0.64 14.41 -5.33
CA HIS A 273 -0.47 12.96 -5.22
C HIS A 273 0.58 12.38 -6.20
N SER A 274 0.88 13.08 -7.31
CA SER A 274 1.96 12.77 -8.26
C SER A 274 3.34 12.95 -7.66
N ASP A 275 3.58 14.06 -6.96
CA ASP A 275 4.93 14.47 -6.53
C ASP A 275 5.38 13.68 -5.28
N LEU A 276 4.44 13.00 -4.61
CA LEU A 276 4.71 12.14 -3.46
C LEU A 276 5.16 10.72 -3.83
N LEU A 277 4.70 10.19 -4.96
CA LEU A 277 5.23 8.96 -5.55
C LEU A 277 6.64 9.24 -6.07
N GLU A 278 6.85 10.33 -6.80
CA GLU A 278 8.19 10.78 -7.21
C GLU A 278 9.13 11.02 -6.02
N TYR A 279 8.65 11.59 -4.90
CA TYR A 279 9.49 11.79 -3.71
C TYR A 279 9.87 10.47 -3.00
N LEU A 280 8.94 9.51 -2.93
CA LEU A 280 9.21 8.20 -2.34
C LEU A 280 10.07 7.33 -3.26
N GLU A 281 9.83 7.38 -4.57
CA GLU A 281 10.65 6.78 -5.62
C GLU A 281 12.05 7.40 -5.61
N ALA A 282 12.20 8.73 -5.55
CA ALA A 282 13.51 9.39 -5.46
C ALA A 282 14.27 9.03 -4.17
N LYS A 283 13.57 8.86 -3.04
CA LYS A 283 14.17 8.38 -1.78
C LYS A 283 14.56 6.91 -1.85
N GLU A 284 13.83 6.08 -2.60
CA GLU A 284 14.13 4.67 -2.84
C GLU A 284 15.27 4.50 -3.85
N GLN A 285 15.30 5.30 -4.92
CA GLN A 285 16.37 5.38 -5.92
C GLN A 285 17.70 5.77 -5.25
N SER A 286 17.68 6.80 -4.41
CA SER A 286 18.86 7.24 -3.64
C SER A 286 19.37 6.16 -2.67
N PHE A 287 18.48 5.29 -2.17
CA PHE A 287 18.85 4.14 -1.34
C PHE A 287 19.44 2.97 -2.16
N LEU A 288 19.00 2.79 -3.41
CA LEU A 288 19.51 1.78 -4.34
C LEU A 288 20.86 2.19 -4.95
N GLU A 289 21.06 3.46 -5.26
CA GLU A 289 22.34 4.03 -5.70
C GLU A 289 23.43 3.88 -4.64
N ALA A 290 23.06 4.03 -3.36
CA ALA A 290 23.95 3.77 -2.22
C ALA A 290 24.42 2.30 -2.12
N LYS A 291 23.80 1.37 -2.88
CA LYS A 291 24.18 -0.07 -2.93
C LYS A 291 25.03 -0.46 -4.14
N GLY A 292 25.36 0.45 -5.05
CA GLY A 292 26.42 0.25 -6.04
C GLY A 292 26.16 -0.83 -7.11
N LEU A 293 24.95 -0.92 -7.67
CA LEU A 293 24.67 -1.73 -8.86
C LEU A 293 25.00 -0.91 -10.12
N ALA A 294 26.13 -1.22 -10.77
CA ALA A 294 26.62 -0.49 -11.94
C ALA A 294 25.82 -0.80 -13.22
N ALA A 295 25.54 0.26 -13.98
CA ALA A 295 24.95 0.24 -15.31
C ALA A 295 26.01 -0.12 -16.35
N GLY A 296 26.01 -1.35 -16.86
CA GLY A 296 27.02 -1.73 -17.85
C GLY A 296 26.96 -3.18 -18.26
N GLU A 297 25.77 -3.65 -18.66
CA GLU A 297 25.51 -4.86 -19.48
C GLU A 297 24.00 -5.07 -19.45
N ARG A 298 23.27 -4.72 -20.52
CA ARG A 298 21.80 -4.91 -20.52
C ARG A 298 21.30 -5.42 -21.87
N GLU A 299 21.23 -6.75 -21.98
CA GLU A 299 20.08 -7.45 -22.57
C GLU A 299 18.79 -6.94 -21.91
N ILE A 300 17.65 -6.93 -22.60
CA ILE A 300 16.38 -6.32 -22.16
C ILE A 300 16.05 -6.64 -20.67
N VAL A 301 16.28 -5.66 -19.78
CA VAL A 301 16.09 -5.80 -18.31
C VAL A 301 14.72 -5.31 -17.86
N SER A 302 14.15 -4.33 -18.55
CA SER A 302 12.87 -3.68 -18.24
C SER A 302 11.98 -3.59 -19.47
N VAL A 303 10.67 -3.80 -19.30
CA VAL A 303 9.66 -3.65 -20.36
C VAL A 303 8.47 -2.87 -19.81
N TRP A 304 8.06 -1.84 -20.54
CA TRP A 304 6.87 -1.04 -20.26
C TRP A 304 5.83 -1.23 -21.37
N LEU A 305 4.59 -1.56 -21.00
CA LEU A 305 3.47 -1.62 -21.94
C LEU A 305 2.53 -0.45 -21.67
N ASN A 306 2.30 0.42 -22.66
CA ASN A 306 1.37 1.54 -22.58
C ASN A 306 0.36 1.51 -23.75
N ASN A 307 -0.88 1.93 -23.50
CA ASN A 307 -1.91 2.08 -24.53
C ASN A 307 -2.43 3.52 -24.58
N SER A 308 -1.61 4.41 -25.13
CA SER A 308 -1.95 5.81 -25.41
C SER A 308 -2.77 5.91 -26.72
N ASN A 309 -4.09 5.75 -26.61
CA ASN A 309 -5.10 6.17 -27.59
C ASN A 309 -4.98 5.67 -29.06
N ARG A 310 -4.21 4.62 -29.36
CA ARG A 310 -4.33 3.88 -30.63
C ARG A 310 -4.35 2.37 -30.37
N PRO A 311 -5.45 1.66 -30.64
CA PRO A 311 -5.60 0.23 -30.32
C PRO A 311 -4.65 -0.70 -31.09
N ASP A 312 -3.89 -0.19 -32.06
CA ASP A 312 -3.04 -0.99 -32.96
C ASP A 312 -1.53 -0.86 -32.70
N LEU A 313 -1.11 -0.15 -31.65
CA LEU A 313 0.31 0.05 -31.30
C LEU A 313 0.58 -0.37 -29.85
N ILE A 314 1.11 -1.58 -29.68
CA ILE A 314 1.86 -1.95 -28.47
C ILE A 314 3.24 -1.31 -28.63
N GLU A 315 3.47 -0.15 -28.02
CA GLU A 315 4.83 0.39 -27.88
C GLU A 315 5.56 -0.42 -26.81
N LEU A 316 6.42 -1.35 -27.25
CA LEU A 316 7.53 -1.85 -26.45
C LEU A 316 8.56 -0.72 -26.39
N GLN A 317 8.56 0.09 -25.33
CA GLN A 317 9.67 1.00 -25.10
C GLN A 317 10.87 0.20 -24.59
N GLU A 318 11.75 -0.16 -25.54
CA GLU A 318 13.10 -0.61 -25.28
C GLU A 318 13.92 0.66 -24.95
N GLU A 319 14.33 0.82 -23.69
CA GLU A 319 15.33 1.86 -23.36
C GLU A 319 16.67 1.44 -23.97
N ARG A 320 16.93 1.92 -25.21
CA ARG A 320 18.25 1.83 -25.80
C ARG A 320 19.18 2.83 -25.09
N PRO A 321 20.41 2.42 -24.72
CA PRO A 321 21.36 3.32 -24.11
C PRO A 321 21.65 4.47 -25.07
N ILE A 322 21.51 5.70 -24.58
CA ILE A 322 22.05 6.89 -25.24
C ILE A 322 23.57 6.77 -25.13
N LEU A 323 24.19 6.26 -26.19
CA LEU A 323 25.62 6.42 -26.41
C LEU A 323 25.88 7.87 -26.77
N GLU A 324 26.52 8.61 -25.86
CA GLU A 324 27.63 9.53 -26.15
C GLU A 324 28.39 9.87 -24.85
#